data_AF-A0A7X6ZW96-F1
#
_entry.id   AF-A0A7X6ZW96-F1
#
_cell.length_a   1.000
_cell.length_b   1.000
_cell.length_c   1.000
_cell.angle_alpha   90.00
_cell.angle_beta   90.00
_cell.angle_gamma   90.00
#
_symmetry.space_group_name_H-M   'P 1'
#
loop_
_entity.id
_entity.type
_entity.pdbx_description
1 polymer ?
#
loop_
_entity_poly.entity_id
_entity_poly.type
_entity_poly.pdbx_seq_one_letter_code
_entity_poly.pdbx_strand_id
1 'polypeptide(L)'
;MKKTSVYLILSLLLCFQSLSAQTSWSLFWRTDSVQVNKIEAFDNKQYRKVGHHGPAVENSFMALRIYFNNSGAIDVYSKRGPAMELRKYLWYPSEKQQKEENAGCDEYFVGKTVGLGGIKLWDGENEVAVAIGSKRVANAGDTAEGSFAEVITYGVPYKECTSCKCISKPYSYWRRHVVRGRIIRRGSNA
;
A
#
# COMPACT_ATOMS: atom_id res chain seq x y z
N MET A 1 39.80 29.61 19.51
CA MET A 1 39.57 28.27 18.93
C MET A 1 38.45 27.49 19.67
N LYS A 2 37.26 28.06 19.87
CA LYS A 2 36.20 27.37 20.66
C LYS A 2 34.80 27.39 20.02
N LYS A 3 34.46 28.41 19.22
CA LYS A 3 33.14 28.52 18.58
C LYS A 3 33.07 27.76 17.24
N THR A 4 34.11 27.84 16.42
CA THR A 4 34.18 27.17 15.10
C THR A 4 34.12 25.65 15.18
N SER A 5 34.77 25.03 16.18
CA SER A 5 34.70 23.57 16.38
C SER A 5 33.30 23.10 16.82
N VAL A 6 32.54 23.91 17.54
CA VAL A 6 31.17 23.56 17.96
C VAL A 6 30.22 23.60 16.77
N TYR A 7 30.34 24.59 15.87
CA TYR A 7 29.54 24.64 14.65
C TYR A 7 29.85 23.48 13.69
N LEU A 8 31.10 23.04 13.60
CA LEU A 8 31.49 21.89 12.77
C LEU A 8 30.92 20.56 13.32
N ILE A 9 30.92 20.40 14.64
CA ILE A 9 30.35 19.20 15.30
C ILE A 9 28.83 19.20 15.16
N LEU A 10 28.18 20.36 15.30
CA LEU A 10 26.73 20.49 15.12
C LEU A 10 26.30 20.27 13.65
N SER A 11 27.11 20.69 12.67
CA SER A 11 26.85 20.42 11.25
C SER A 11 27.09 18.94 10.90
N LEU A 12 28.11 18.29 11.47
CA LEU A 12 28.33 16.85 11.27
C LEU A 12 27.18 16.01 11.87
N LEU A 13 26.69 16.37 13.07
CA LEU A 13 25.56 15.71 13.72
C LEU A 13 24.24 15.85 12.94
N LEU A 14 24.04 16.96 12.21
CA LEU A 14 22.90 17.15 11.31
C LEU A 14 23.01 16.32 10.01
N CYS A 15 24.24 16.06 9.53
CA CYS A 15 24.47 15.23 8.34
C CYS A 15 24.33 13.71 8.58
N PHE A 16 24.32 13.26 9.84
CA PHE A 16 24.09 11.85 10.20
C PHE A 16 22.60 11.47 10.35
N GLN A 17 21.67 12.37 9.99
CA GLN A 17 20.29 11.94 9.79
C GLN A 17 20.28 10.91 8.66
N SER A 18 19.98 9.68 9.06
CA SER A 18 20.15 8.47 8.30
C SER A 18 19.55 8.64 6.91
N LEU A 19 20.32 8.29 5.87
CA LEU A 19 19.86 8.10 4.49
C LEU A 19 18.95 6.85 4.40
N SER A 20 18.04 6.69 5.37
CA SER A 20 17.02 5.67 5.39
C SER A 20 15.99 6.03 4.33
N ALA A 21 15.69 5.10 3.42
CA ALA A 21 14.59 5.29 2.47
C ALA A 21 13.33 5.71 3.26
N GLN A 22 12.76 6.87 2.95
CA GLN A 22 11.55 7.31 3.64
C GLN A 22 10.39 6.43 3.17
N THR A 23 9.56 5.98 4.09
CA THR A 23 8.33 5.24 3.79
C THR A 23 7.15 5.94 4.44
N SER A 24 6.00 5.86 3.80
CA SER A 24 4.74 6.31 4.36
C SER A 24 3.62 5.37 3.96
N TRP A 25 2.49 5.52 4.62
CA TRP A 25 1.25 4.82 4.34
C TRP A 25 0.09 5.81 4.34
N SER A 26 -1.05 5.39 3.77
CA SER A 26 -2.28 6.16 3.81
C SER A 26 -3.50 5.25 3.77
N LEU A 27 -4.45 5.53 4.64
CA LEU A 27 -5.77 4.92 4.69
C LEU A 27 -6.70 5.89 5.42
N PHE A 28 -7.78 6.31 4.77
CA PHE A 28 -8.69 7.32 5.31
C PHE A 28 -10.08 7.20 4.69
N TRP A 29 -11.06 7.89 5.26
CA TRP A 29 -12.37 8.08 4.64
C TRP A 29 -12.38 9.34 3.79
N ARG A 30 -12.97 9.29 2.59
CA ARG A 30 -13.11 10.46 1.70
C ARG A 30 -13.86 11.63 2.33
N THR A 31 -14.72 11.36 3.32
CA THR A 31 -15.58 12.37 3.95
C THR A 31 -14.81 13.38 4.78
N ASP A 32 -13.72 12.97 5.42
CA ASP A 32 -12.96 13.80 6.37
C ASP A 32 -11.46 13.83 6.08
N SER A 33 -10.96 12.94 5.21
CA SER A 33 -9.54 12.77 4.92
C SER A 33 -8.66 12.46 6.13
N VAL A 34 -9.25 12.01 7.23
CA VAL A 34 -8.54 11.69 8.47
C VAL A 34 -7.91 10.31 8.36
N GLN A 35 -6.60 10.23 8.61
CA GLN A 35 -5.86 8.96 8.54
C GLN A 35 -6.31 8.02 9.67
N VAL A 36 -6.57 6.77 9.29
CA VAL A 36 -6.93 5.68 10.19
C VAL A 36 -6.11 4.45 9.85
N ASN A 37 -5.77 3.64 10.84
CA ASN A 37 -4.96 2.44 10.61
C ASN A 37 -5.80 1.25 10.13
N LYS A 38 -7.13 1.35 10.21
CA LYS A 38 -8.05 0.25 9.95
C LYS A 38 -9.40 0.73 9.44
N ILE A 39 -9.90 0.07 8.39
CA ILE A 39 -11.26 0.19 7.89
C ILE A 39 -11.86 -1.20 7.72
N GLU A 40 -13.07 -1.40 8.24
CA GLU A 40 -13.83 -2.64 8.05
C GLU A 40 -15.03 -2.40 7.11
N ALA A 41 -15.31 -3.39 6.27
CA ALA A 41 -16.42 -3.38 5.32
C ALA A 41 -17.11 -4.74 5.33
N PHE A 42 -18.44 -4.72 5.25
CA PHE A 42 -19.28 -5.92 5.16
C PHE A 42 -19.90 -6.08 3.76
N ASP A 43 -19.71 -5.10 2.88
CA ASP A 43 -20.07 -5.16 1.47
C ASP A 43 -19.00 -4.46 0.61
N ASN A 44 -19.22 -4.35 -0.71
CA ASN A 44 -18.26 -3.73 -1.63
C ASN A 44 -18.46 -2.23 -1.82
N LYS A 45 -19.45 -1.61 -1.16
CA LYS A 45 -19.81 -0.20 -1.41
C LYS A 45 -18.78 0.76 -0.79
N GLN A 46 -18.05 0.31 0.23
CA GLN A 46 -17.04 1.09 0.94
C GLN A 46 -15.86 1.46 0.03
N TYR A 47 -15.61 0.69 -1.03
CA TYR A 47 -14.60 1.00 -2.05
C TYR A 47 -14.64 2.46 -2.55
N ARG A 48 -15.84 3.02 -2.75
CA ARG A 48 -16.00 4.41 -3.23
C ARG A 48 -15.92 5.46 -2.11
N LYS A 49 -15.98 5.01 -0.85
CA LYS A 49 -15.93 5.83 0.37
C LYS A 49 -14.51 5.92 0.94
N VAL A 50 -13.68 4.91 0.72
CA VAL A 50 -12.27 4.91 1.15
C VAL A 50 -11.46 5.87 0.28
N GLY A 51 -10.58 6.64 0.92
CA GLY A 51 -9.60 7.52 0.32
C GLY A 51 -8.77 6.77 -0.71
N HIS A 52 -8.56 7.41 -1.86
CA HIS A 52 -7.93 6.82 -3.05
C HIS A 52 -8.33 5.36 -3.33
N HIS A 53 -9.50 4.87 -2.90
CA HIS A 53 -10.01 3.52 -3.16
C HIS A 53 -9.38 2.32 -2.42
N GLY A 54 -8.48 2.54 -1.45
CA GLY A 54 -7.97 1.44 -0.61
C GLY A 54 -6.83 1.85 0.32
N PRO A 55 -6.11 0.91 0.95
CA PRO A 55 -4.88 1.22 1.66
C PRO A 55 -3.71 1.39 0.69
N ALA A 56 -2.80 2.31 1.03
CA ALA A 56 -1.66 2.70 0.23
C ALA A 56 -0.36 2.71 1.05
N VAL A 57 0.76 2.44 0.38
CA VAL A 57 2.12 2.63 0.88
C VAL A 57 3.01 3.26 -0.18
N GLU A 58 4.01 4.02 0.25
CA GLU A 58 4.97 4.64 -0.65
C GLU A 58 6.39 4.65 -0.08
N ASN A 59 7.35 4.84 -0.98
CA ASN A 59 8.65 5.43 -0.68
C ASN A 59 8.90 6.63 -1.61
N SER A 60 10.12 7.15 -1.62
CA SER A 60 10.53 8.24 -2.51
C SER A 60 10.37 7.93 -4.00
N PHE A 61 10.41 6.66 -4.43
CA PHE A 61 10.46 6.31 -5.86
C PHE A 61 9.13 5.78 -6.40
N MET A 62 8.29 5.20 -5.55
CA MET A 62 7.01 4.63 -5.96
C MET A 62 5.98 4.62 -4.86
N ALA A 63 4.71 4.46 -5.23
CA ALA A 63 3.64 4.06 -4.33
C ALA A 63 2.90 2.82 -4.84
N LEU A 64 2.28 2.09 -3.91
CA LEU A 64 1.42 0.94 -4.16
C LEU A 64 0.10 1.15 -3.45
N ARG A 65 -0.99 0.84 -4.14
CA ARG A 65 -2.35 0.82 -3.57
C ARG A 65 -2.98 -0.54 -3.79
N ILE A 66 -3.64 -1.08 -2.78
CA ILE A 66 -4.46 -2.29 -2.93
C ILE A 66 -5.92 -1.86 -3.08
N TYR A 67 -6.59 -2.22 -4.17
CA TYR A 67 -8.00 -1.88 -4.38
C TYR A 67 -8.88 -2.56 -3.32
N PHE A 68 -9.67 -1.77 -2.57
CA PHE A 68 -10.55 -2.26 -1.51
C PHE A 68 -11.91 -2.75 -2.06
N ASN A 69 -11.85 -3.60 -3.09
CA ASN A 69 -13.00 -4.21 -3.76
C ASN A 69 -12.71 -5.68 -4.10
N ASN A 70 -13.57 -6.31 -4.91
CA ASN A 70 -13.42 -7.71 -5.31
C ASN A 70 -12.27 -7.99 -6.30
N SER A 71 -11.64 -6.96 -6.90
CA SER A 71 -10.50 -7.20 -7.80
C SER A 71 -9.26 -7.56 -7.00
N GLY A 72 -9.08 -6.97 -5.82
CA GLY A 72 -7.84 -7.06 -5.06
C GLY A 72 -6.60 -6.62 -5.86
N ALA A 73 -6.80 -5.86 -6.94
CA ALA A 73 -5.73 -5.41 -7.81
C ALA A 73 -4.77 -4.50 -7.05
N ILE A 74 -3.53 -4.45 -7.52
CA ILE A 74 -2.51 -3.59 -6.96
C ILE A 74 -2.18 -2.51 -7.99
N ASP A 75 -2.45 -1.27 -7.61
CA ASP A 75 -2.03 -0.14 -8.42
C ASP A 75 -0.56 0.18 -8.17
N VAL A 76 0.16 0.45 -9.24
CA VAL A 76 1.58 0.82 -9.22
C VAL A 76 1.67 2.26 -9.65
N TYR A 77 2.14 3.12 -8.75
CA TYR A 77 2.30 4.54 -9.01
C TYR A 77 3.79 4.86 -9.08
N SER A 78 4.29 5.19 -10.28
CA SER A 78 5.63 5.75 -10.44
C SER A 78 5.66 7.18 -9.96
N LYS A 79 6.79 7.59 -9.42
CA LYS A 79 7.03 8.99 -9.05
C LYS A 79 8.10 9.58 -9.93
N ARG A 80 7.82 10.77 -10.47
CA ARG A 80 8.81 11.55 -11.22
C ARG A 80 9.87 12.18 -10.30
N GLY A 81 9.50 12.49 -9.06
CA GLY A 81 10.37 13.09 -8.04
C GLY A 81 10.42 12.27 -6.75
N PRO A 82 11.47 12.42 -5.91
CA PRO A 82 11.66 11.64 -4.68
C PRO A 82 10.71 12.00 -3.51
N ALA A 83 9.68 12.81 -3.77
CA ALA A 83 8.82 13.38 -2.75
C ALA A 83 7.84 12.36 -2.15
N MET A 84 7.49 12.56 -0.88
CA MET A 84 6.47 11.78 -0.18
C MET A 84 5.09 12.44 -0.42
N GLU A 85 4.13 11.66 -0.90
CA GLU A 85 2.86 12.17 -1.46
C GLU A 85 1.64 11.75 -0.66
N LEU A 86 1.66 10.55 -0.07
CA LEU A 86 0.48 9.95 0.56
C LEU A 86 -0.11 10.80 1.68
N ARG A 87 0.74 11.41 2.51
CA ARG A 87 0.29 12.30 3.60
C ARG A 87 0.01 13.72 3.15
N LYS A 88 0.70 14.20 2.11
CA LYS A 88 0.67 15.60 1.71
C LYS A 88 -0.43 15.89 0.68
N TYR A 89 -0.58 15.01 -0.29
CA TYR A 89 -1.48 15.19 -1.44
C TYR A 89 -2.57 14.13 -1.51
N LEU A 90 -2.63 13.23 -0.53
CA LEU A 90 -3.67 12.20 -0.43
C LEU A 90 -3.80 11.37 -1.73
N TRP A 91 -2.65 11.02 -2.32
CA TRP A 91 -2.49 10.28 -3.60
C TRP A 91 -2.61 11.11 -4.89
N TYR A 92 -3.27 12.29 -4.87
CA TYR A 92 -3.58 13.03 -6.11
C TYR A 92 -3.07 14.48 -6.05
N PRO A 93 -1.77 14.73 -6.33
CA PRO A 93 -1.27 16.10 -6.45
C PRO A 93 -1.84 16.79 -7.69
N SER A 94 -2.19 18.07 -7.53
CA SER A 94 -2.58 18.96 -8.64
C SER A 94 -1.41 19.22 -9.60
N GLU A 95 -1.69 19.64 -10.83
CA GLU A 95 -0.64 20.01 -11.80
C GLU A 95 0.33 21.08 -11.25
N LYS A 96 -0.19 22.03 -10.48
CA LYS A 96 0.63 23.07 -9.85
C LYS A 96 1.61 22.46 -8.85
N GLN A 97 1.13 21.57 -7.98
CA GLN A 97 1.98 20.85 -7.01
C GLN A 97 3.02 19.96 -7.68
N GLN A 98 2.67 19.33 -8.81
CA GLN A 98 3.63 18.53 -9.59
C GLN A 98 4.75 19.42 -10.17
N LYS A 99 4.40 20.58 -10.74
CA LYS A 99 5.37 21.50 -11.37
C LYS A 99 6.25 22.24 -10.35
N GLU A 100 5.66 22.71 -9.26
CA GLU A 100 6.33 23.61 -8.30
C GLU A 100 6.99 22.85 -7.14
N GLU A 101 6.44 21.71 -6.74
CA GLU A 101 6.87 20.96 -5.56
C GLU A 101 7.49 19.60 -5.90
N ASN A 102 7.66 19.32 -7.20
CA ASN A 102 8.15 18.06 -7.74
C ASN A 102 7.38 16.84 -7.19
N ALA A 103 6.08 17.01 -6.93
CA ALA A 103 5.19 15.92 -6.56
C ALA A 103 5.09 14.91 -7.72
N GLY A 104 4.96 13.63 -7.42
CA GLY A 104 4.82 12.60 -8.44
C GLY A 104 3.55 12.76 -9.27
N CYS A 105 3.50 11.99 -10.34
CA CYS A 105 2.40 11.96 -11.28
C CYS A 105 2.12 10.49 -11.59
N ASP A 106 0.85 10.10 -11.66
CA ASP A 106 0.43 8.76 -12.05
C ASP A 106 0.72 8.53 -13.55
N GLU A 107 1.98 8.32 -13.91
CA GLU A 107 2.38 8.09 -15.29
C GLU A 107 1.95 6.70 -15.78
N TYR A 108 1.64 5.79 -14.84
CA TYR A 108 1.16 4.45 -15.13
C TYR A 108 -0.36 4.40 -15.14
N PHE A 109 -0.95 4.92 -16.23
CA PHE A 109 -2.37 4.66 -16.47
C PHE A 109 -2.60 3.16 -16.74
N VAL A 110 -3.09 2.46 -15.70
CA VAL A 110 -3.38 1.02 -15.74
C VAL A 110 -4.26 0.70 -16.95
N GLY A 111 -3.77 -0.17 -17.83
CA GLY A 111 -4.38 -0.53 -19.11
C GLY A 111 -3.56 -0.13 -20.34
N LYS A 112 -2.60 0.80 -20.21
CA LYS A 112 -1.66 1.17 -21.29
C LYS A 112 -0.18 0.90 -20.99
N THR A 113 0.18 0.73 -19.71
CA THR A 113 1.57 0.63 -19.27
C THR A 113 1.83 -0.67 -18.50
N VAL A 114 1.86 -0.64 -17.17
CA VAL A 114 2.13 -1.78 -16.29
C VAL A 114 1.16 -1.74 -15.12
N GLY A 115 0.56 -2.88 -14.80
CA GLY A 115 -0.27 -3.05 -13.61
C GLY A 115 0.05 -4.38 -12.93
N LEU A 116 0.06 -4.39 -11.61
CA LEU A 116 0.05 -5.64 -10.84
C LEU A 116 -1.40 -6.12 -10.79
N GLY A 117 -1.67 -7.21 -11.51
CA GLY A 117 -3.03 -7.70 -11.78
C GLY A 117 -3.89 -7.94 -10.54
N GLY A 118 -5.18 -8.18 -10.78
CA GLY A 118 -6.12 -8.60 -9.75
C GLY A 118 -5.90 -10.03 -9.29
N ILE A 119 -6.52 -10.37 -8.18
CA ILE A 119 -6.53 -11.74 -7.66
C ILE A 119 -7.86 -12.40 -8.03
N LYS A 120 -7.75 -13.60 -8.59
CA LYS A 120 -8.88 -14.51 -8.84
C LYS A 120 -8.69 -15.77 -8.02
N LEU A 121 -9.80 -16.37 -7.63
CA LEU A 121 -9.83 -17.69 -7.01
C LEU A 121 -10.34 -18.70 -8.03
N TRP A 122 -10.17 -19.98 -7.72
CA TRP A 122 -10.71 -21.08 -8.50
C TRP A 122 -11.81 -21.77 -7.70
N ASP A 123 -13.01 -21.93 -8.27
CA ASP A 123 -14.12 -22.64 -7.64
C ASP A 123 -14.22 -24.12 -8.04
N GLY A 124 -13.25 -24.61 -8.82
CA GLY A 124 -13.24 -25.95 -9.39
C GLY A 124 -13.57 -25.99 -10.89
N GLU A 125 -14.28 -24.99 -11.39
CA GLU A 125 -14.74 -24.92 -12.79
C GLU A 125 -14.39 -23.59 -13.46
N ASN A 126 -14.43 -22.48 -12.73
CA ASN A 126 -14.24 -21.13 -13.24
C ASN A 126 -13.35 -20.27 -12.32
N GLU A 127 -12.75 -19.24 -12.92
CA GLU A 127 -12.12 -18.16 -12.18
C GLU A 127 -13.18 -17.25 -11.56
N VAL A 128 -13.17 -17.13 -10.23
CA VAL A 128 -14.14 -16.32 -9.48
C VAL A 128 -13.43 -15.15 -8.77
N ALA A 129 -14.16 -14.05 -8.59
CA ALA A 129 -13.63 -12.89 -7.87
C ALA A 129 -13.49 -13.19 -6.36
N VAL A 130 -12.60 -12.47 -5.68
CA VAL A 130 -12.45 -12.55 -4.21
C VAL A 130 -13.61 -11.79 -3.55
N ALA A 131 -14.81 -12.36 -3.60
CA ALA A 131 -16.01 -11.78 -3.00
C ALA A 131 -15.90 -11.71 -1.46
N ILE A 132 -16.50 -10.69 -0.87
CA ILE A 132 -16.69 -10.64 0.59
C ILE A 132 -17.66 -11.74 0.96
N GLY A 133 -17.22 -12.68 1.79
CA GLY A 133 -18.12 -13.65 2.39
C GLY A 133 -18.73 -13.14 3.68
N SER A 134 -17.89 -12.62 4.59
CA SER A 134 -18.35 -12.07 5.87
C SER A 134 -17.88 -10.64 6.12
N LYS A 135 -16.59 -10.35 5.92
CA LYS A 135 -16.04 -9.00 6.07
C LYS A 135 -14.76 -8.82 5.25
N ARG A 136 -14.42 -7.57 4.97
CA ARG A 136 -13.12 -7.16 4.43
C ARG A 136 -12.52 -6.08 5.32
N VAL A 137 -11.23 -6.18 5.57
CA VAL A 137 -10.50 -5.24 6.41
C VAL A 137 -9.35 -4.67 5.61
N ALA A 138 -9.24 -3.35 5.54
CA ALA A 138 -8.05 -2.65 5.09
C ALA A 138 -7.25 -2.21 6.32
N ASN A 139 -5.97 -2.53 6.36
CA ASN A 139 -5.03 -2.03 7.36
C ASN A 139 -3.93 -1.23 6.65
N ALA A 140 -3.47 -0.18 7.30
CA ALA A 140 -2.26 0.54 6.90
C ALA A 140 -1.54 1.06 8.15
N GLY A 141 -0.22 1.12 8.09
CA GLY A 141 0.55 1.49 9.27
C GLY A 141 2.05 1.43 9.06
N ASP A 142 2.76 1.78 10.13
CA ASP A 142 4.21 1.67 10.20
C ASP A 142 4.64 0.32 10.81
N THR A 143 5.83 -0.11 10.45
CA THR A 143 6.59 -1.18 11.09
C THR A 143 7.91 -0.60 11.60
N ALA A 144 8.68 -1.39 12.37
CA ALA A 144 10.03 -0.98 12.80
C ALA A 144 10.94 -0.60 11.61
N GLU A 145 10.71 -1.21 10.46
CA GLU A 145 11.57 -1.10 9.28
C GLU A 145 10.88 -0.39 8.12
N GLY A 146 9.69 0.18 8.26
CA GLY A 146 9.00 0.79 7.12
C GLY A 146 7.51 0.97 7.30
N SER A 147 6.76 0.77 6.21
CA SER A 147 5.31 0.95 6.21
C SER A 147 4.62 -0.16 5.41
N PHE A 148 3.37 -0.46 5.75
CA PHE A 148 2.60 -1.54 5.13
C PHE A 148 1.17 -1.12 4.80
N ALA A 149 0.62 -1.76 3.78
CA ALA A 149 -0.79 -1.73 3.41
C ALA A 149 -1.26 -3.18 3.25
N GLU A 150 -2.44 -3.50 3.75
CA GLU A 150 -2.98 -4.85 3.74
C GLU A 150 -4.48 -4.83 3.51
N VAL A 151 -4.98 -5.78 2.73
CA VAL A 151 -6.40 -6.08 2.61
C VAL A 151 -6.61 -7.56 2.97
N ILE A 152 -7.48 -7.79 3.95
CA ILE A 152 -7.90 -9.13 4.37
C ILE A 152 -9.37 -9.33 4.03
N THR A 153 -9.69 -10.34 3.23
CA THR A 153 -11.08 -10.75 2.97
C THR A 153 -11.38 -12.03 3.75
N TYR A 154 -12.47 -12.01 4.49
CA TYR A 154 -12.94 -13.10 5.36
C TYR A 154 -14.19 -13.75 4.79
N GLY A 155 -14.39 -15.02 5.17
CA GLY A 155 -15.54 -15.81 4.72
C GLY A 155 -15.49 -16.18 3.25
N VAL A 156 -14.32 -16.04 2.61
CA VAL A 156 -14.14 -16.34 1.19
C VAL A 156 -14.41 -17.83 0.98
N PRO A 157 -15.44 -18.22 0.21
CA PRO A 157 -15.70 -19.61 -0.10
C PRO A 157 -14.53 -20.13 -0.94
N TYR A 158 -13.85 -21.16 -0.44
CA TYR A 158 -12.76 -21.83 -1.14
C TYR A 158 -13.12 -23.30 -1.26
N LYS A 159 -13.24 -23.78 -2.49
CA LYS A 159 -13.41 -25.21 -2.74
C LYS A 159 -12.02 -25.85 -2.71
N GLU A 160 -11.84 -26.86 -1.88
CA GLU A 160 -10.57 -27.58 -1.86
C GLU A 160 -10.37 -28.25 -3.23
N CYS A 161 -9.28 -27.91 -3.91
CA CYS A 161 -8.91 -28.63 -5.14
C CYS A 161 -8.34 -29.99 -4.74
N THR A 162 -9.17 -31.02 -4.76
CA THR A 162 -8.76 -32.41 -4.46
C THR A 162 -7.88 -33.03 -5.57
N SER A 163 -7.86 -32.44 -6.77
CA SER A 163 -7.08 -32.92 -7.92
C SER A 163 -5.84 -32.08 -8.25
N CYS A 164 -5.71 -30.88 -7.70
CA CYS A 164 -4.54 -30.06 -7.94
C CYS A 164 -3.37 -30.61 -7.13
N LYS A 165 -2.30 -31.07 -7.79
CA LYS A 165 -0.97 -31.25 -7.20
C LYS A 165 -0.36 -29.88 -6.85
N CYS A 166 -1.08 -29.03 -6.13
CA CYS A 166 -0.50 -27.85 -5.51
C CYS A 166 0.09 -28.29 -4.17
N ILE A 167 1.37 -27.97 -3.99
CA ILE A 167 2.17 -28.33 -2.82
C ILE A 167 1.49 -27.81 -1.54
N SER A 168 1.35 -28.70 -0.57
CA SER A 168 0.94 -28.54 0.83
C SER A 168 -0.54 -28.82 1.21
N LYS A 169 -0.65 -29.61 2.29
CA LYS A 169 -1.80 -30.36 2.81
C LYS A 169 -2.97 -29.49 3.30
N PRO A 170 -4.20 -30.04 3.41
CA PRO A 170 -5.39 -29.28 3.77
C PRO A 170 -5.40 -28.94 5.26
N TYR A 171 -5.53 -27.65 5.57
CA TYR A 171 -6.02 -27.18 6.86
C TYR A 171 -7.41 -26.59 6.65
N SER A 172 -8.40 -27.33 7.13
CA SER A 172 -9.79 -26.91 7.26
C SER A 172 -9.91 -25.96 8.43
N TYR A 173 -10.00 -24.65 8.18
CA TYR A 173 -10.67 -23.68 9.07
C TYR A 173 -10.77 -22.35 8.33
N TRP A 174 -11.97 -21.77 8.28
CA TRP A 174 -12.31 -20.42 7.80
C TRP A 174 -11.15 -19.64 7.15
N ARG A 175 -10.98 -19.80 5.84
CA ARG A 175 -9.79 -19.30 5.14
C ARG A 175 -9.86 -17.77 4.99
N ARG A 176 -8.90 -17.09 5.61
CA ARG A 176 -8.63 -15.66 5.38
C ARG A 176 -7.81 -15.55 4.10
N HIS A 177 -8.22 -14.66 3.18
CA HIS A 177 -7.36 -14.26 2.08
C HIS A 177 -6.69 -12.94 2.43
N VAL A 178 -5.37 -12.87 2.35
CA VAL A 178 -4.57 -11.70 2.74
C VAL A 178 -3.73 -11.25 1.56
N VAL A 179 -3.87 -9.98 1.18
CA VAL A 179 -2.96 -9.29 0.26
C VAL A 179 -2.22 -8.24 1.06
N ARG A 180 -0.88 -8.27 1.04
CA ARG A 180 -0.06 -7.34 1.79
C ARG A 180 1.04 -6.74 0.93
N GLY A 181 1.04 -5.43 0.81
CA GLY A 181 2.17 -4.64 0.33
C GLY A 181 3.01 -4.17 1.51
N ARG A 182 4.33 -4.34 1.43
CA ARG A 182 5.27 -3.80 2.40
C ARG A 182 6.41 -3.12 1.65
N ILE A 183 6.76 -1.91 2.09
CA ILE A 183 7.96 -1.22 1.64
C ILE A 183 8.89 -1.08 2.84
N ILE A 184 10.11 -1.58 2.70
CA ILE A 184 11.11 -1.68 3.75
C ILE A 184 12.18 -0.61 3.53
N ARG A 185 12.55 0.08 4.60
CA ARG A 185 13.71 0.96 4.70
C ARG A 185 14.94 0.06 4.77
N ARG A 186 15.74 -0.03 3.70
CA ARG A 186 17.06 -0.65 3.83
C ARG A 186 17.92 0.22 4.73
N GLY A 187 18.37 -0.33 5.85
CA GLY A 187 19.51 0.23 6.58
C GLY A 187 20.74 0.16 5.68
N SER A 188 21.48 1.26 5.57
CA SER A 188 22.84 1.21 5.03
C SER A 188 23.65 0.28 5.91
N ASN A 189 24.03 -0.89 5.41
CA ASN A 189 25.14 -1.62 6.01
C ASN A 189 26.37 -0.72 5.84
N ALA A 190 26.95 -0.33 6.97
CA ALA A 190 28.23 0.36 7.05
C ALA A 190 29.36 -0.49 6.47
#